data_AF-A0A0D3EC05-F1
#
_entry.id   AF-A0A0D3EC05-F1
#
_cell.length_a   1.000
_cell.length_b   1.000
_cell.length_c   1.000
_cell.angle_alpha   90.00
_cell.angle_beta   90.00
_cell.angle_gamma   90.00
#
_symmetry.space_group_name_H-M   'P 1'
#
loop_
_entity.id
_entity.type
_entity.pdbx_description
1 polymer ?
#
loop_
_entity_poly.entity_id
_entity_poly.type
_entity_poly.pdbx_seq_one_letter_code
_entity_poly.pdbx_strand_id
1 'polypeptide(L)'
;MDSGKAFNNQTREQCDGEIFRMFCTSGLYFNVARNPHYRNSFVRASQIPGYVPPGYNALRITLLQKERKNLEVHLQPLKDSWKHKGVSICSDGWSNPHRRPILNLIAANESGPKC
;
A
#
# COMPACT_ATOMS: atom_id res chain seq x y z
N MET A 1 -12.01 42.20 8.20
CA MET A 1 -12.47 40.80 8.28
C MET A 1 -11.65 39.97 7.30
N ASP A 2 -11.31 38.75 7.71
CA ASP A 2 -10.14 37.98 7.29
C ASP A 2 -10.40 37.11 6.03
N SER A 3 -10.50 37.76 4.87
CA SER A 3 -10.85 37.07 3.60
C SER A 3 -9.85 35.98 3.19
N GLY A 4 -8.58 36.10 3.59
CA GLY A 4 -7.53 35.11 3.30
C GLY A 4 -7.68 33.81 4.10
N LYS A 5 -8.09 33.89 5.37
CA LYS A 5 -8.36 32.69 6.19
C LYS A 5 -9.62 31.97 5.76
N ALA A 6 -10.67 32.71 5.35
CA ALA A 6 -11.91 32.13 4.87
C ALA A 6 -11.70 31.31 3.58
N PHE A 7 -10.93 31.84 2.62
CA PHE A 7 -10.63 31.15 1.35
C PHE A 7 -9.79 29.88 1.54
N ASN A 8 -8.82 29.92 2.46
CA ASN A 8 -7.99 28.76 2.80
C ASN A 8 -8.82 27.64 3.45
N ASN A 9 -9.75 28.00 4.34
CA ASN A 9 -10.65 27.03 4.97
C ASN A 9 -11.57 26.34 3.96
N GLN A 10 -12.12 27.10 3.00
CA GLN A 10 -12.97 26.53 1.95
C GLN A 10 -12.19 25.57 1.04
N THR A 11 -10.96 25.95 0.65
CA THR A 11 -10.10 25.09 -0.18
C THR A 11 -9.76 23.78 0.54
N ARG A 12 -9.47 23.87 1.84
CA ARG A 12 -9.20 22.70 2.67
C ARG A 12 -10.43 21.81 2.80
N GLU A 13 -11.61 22.39 3.04
CA GLU A 13 -12.87 21.66 3.14
C GLU A 13 -13.21 20.92 1.83
N GLN A 14 -12.97 21.54 0.68
CA GLN A 14 -13.14 20.90 -0.62
C GLN A 14 -12.19 19.71 -0.79
N CYS A 15 -10.92 19.88 -0.43
CA CYS A 15 -9.91 18.81 -0.49
C CYS A 15 -10.28 17.63 0.43
N ASP A 16 -10.61 17.92 1.69
CA ASP A 16 -11.04 16.92 2.67
C ASP A 16 -12.32 16.19 2.19
N GLY A 17 -13.23 16.92 1.54
CA GLY A 17 -14.45 16.37 0.92
C GLY A 17 -14.16 15.40 -0.23
N GLU A 18 -13.26 15.74 -1.16
CA GLU A 18 -12.86 14.84 -2.25
C GLU A 18 -12.18 13.57 -1.74
N ILE A 19 -11.31 13.71 -0.74
CA ILE A 19 -10.68 12.59 -0.06
C ILE A 19 -11.74 11.68 0.56
N PHE A 20 -12.71 12.22 1.29
CA PHE A 20 -13.76 11.42 1.91
C PHE A 20 -14.65 10.72 0.85
N ARG A 21 -15.05 11.43 -0.21
CA ARG A 21 -15.82 10.85 -1.32
C ARG A 21 -15.08 9.69 -1.99
N MET A 22 -13.76 9.79 -2.16
CA MET A 22 -12.95 8.68 -2.67
C MET A 22 -13.09 7.44 -1.78
N PHE A 23 -13.07 7.57 -0.45
CA PHE A 23 -13.27 6.44 0.46
C PHE A 23 -14.64 5.81 0.29
N CYS A 24 -15.70 6.63 0.28
CA CYS A 24 -17.07 6.14 0.16
C CYS A 24 -17.34 5.45 -1.19
N THR A 25 -16.92 6.07 -2.29
CA THR A 25 -17.19 5.58 -3.65
C THR A 25 -16.33 4.37 -4.03
N SER A 26 -15.13 4.25 -3.45
CA SER A 26 -14.21 3.14 -3.73
C SER A 26 -14.29 2.01 -2.69
N GLY A 27 -15.15 2.13 -1.67
CA GLY A 27 -15.29 1.12 -0.61
C GLY A 27 -14.04 0.96 0.26
N LEU A 28 -13.26 2.04 0.45
CA LEU A 28 -12.03 1.98 1.24
C LEU A 28 -12.33 2.02 2.73
N TYR A 29 -11.68 1.15 3.50
CA TYR A 29 -11.74 1.19 4.96
C TYR A 29 -11.06 2.43 5.51
N PHE A 30 -11.64 3.07 6.53
CA PHE A 30 -11.04 4.23 7.21
C PHE A 30 -9.67 3.93 7.84
N ASN A 31 -9.36 2.66 8.11
CA ASN A 31 -8.03 2.25 8.59
C ASN A 31 -6.91 2.59 7.61
N VAL A 32 -7.20 2.78 6.31
CA VAL A 32 -6.21 3.27 5.32
C VAL A 32 -5.61 4.61 5.74
N ALA A 33 -6.39 5.48 6.39
CA ALA A 33 -5.89 6.77 6.87
C ALA A 33 -4.84 6.66 7.99
N ARG A 34 -4.73 5.50 8.67
CA ARG A 34 -3.69 5.21 9.65
C ARG A 34 -2.38 4.71 9.02
N ASN A 35 -2.39 4.35 7.73
CA ASN A 35 -1.19 3.93 7.04
C ASN A 35 -0.25 5.15 6.85
N PRO A 36 1.01 5.12 7.31
CA PRO A 36 1.95 6.22 7.12
C PRO A 36 2.14 6.61 5.66
N HIS A 37 2.07 5.66 4.73
CA HIS A 37 2.19 5.93 3.30
C HIS A 37 1.02 6.78 2.76
N TYR A 38 -0.18 6.64 3.34
CA TYR A 38 -1.33 7.48 2.99
C TYR A 38 -1.06 8.94 3.34
N ARG A 39 -0.65 9.23 4.58
CA ARG A 39 -0.32 10.62 4.97
C ARG A 39 0.87 11.17 4.19
N ASN A 40 1.92 10.35 4.04
CA ASN A 40 3.14 10.76 3.37
C ASN A 40 2.92 11.02 1.87
N SER A 41 1.99 10.33 1.20
CA SER A 41 1.71 10.59 -0.22
C SER A 41 1.14 11.98 -0.43
N PHE A 42 0.21 12.45 0.41
CA PHE A 42 -0.32 13.82 0.30
C PHE A 42 0.74 14.88 0.61
N VAL A 43 1.56 14.66 1.65
CA VAL A 43 2.66 15.58 1.99
C VAL A 43 3.67 15.71 0.84
N ARG A 44 4.02 14.59 0.20
CA ARG A 44 4.95 14.62 -0.95
C ARG A 44 4.28 15.23 -2.18
N ALA A 45 3.01 14.92 -2.45
CA ALA A 45 2.26 15.49 -3.55
C ALA A 45 2.15 17.02 -3.43
N SER A 46 1.92 17.55 -2.22
CA SER A 46 1.83 19.01 -2.00
C SER A 46 3.14 19.76 -2.23
N GLN A 47 4.28 19.06 -2.24
CA GLN A 47 5.60 19.65 -2.50
C GLN A 47 5.93 19.72 -3.99
N ILE A 48 5.12 19.08 -4.85
CA ILE A 48 5.36 19.01 -6.30
C ILE A 48 4.25 19.82 -7.00
N PRO A 49 4.54 21.04 -7.48
CA PRO A 49 3.56 21.85 -8.20
C PRO A 49 3.02 21.11 -9.42
N GLY A 50 1.69 21.04 -9.54
CA GLY A 50 1.02 20.38 -10.67
C GLY A 50 1.12 18.85 -10.67
N TYR A 51 1.48 18.23 -9.54
CA TYR A 51 1.52 16.77 -9.45
C TYR A 51 0.14 16.14 -9.67
N VAL A 52 0.12 15.14 -10.54
CA VAL A 52 -1.05 14.28 -10.79
C VAL A 52 -0.73 12.88 -10.27
N PRO A 53 -1.58 12.30 -9.38
CA PRO A 53 -1.41 10.94 -8.91
C PRO A 53 -1.34 9.92 -10.07
N PRO A 54 -0.61 8.80 -9.90
CA PRO A 54 -0.52 7.78 -10.94
C PRO A 54 -1.89 7.18 -11.25
N GLY A 55 -2.19 7.04 -12.54
CA GLY A 55 -3.42 6.39 -13.00
C GLY A 55 -3.43 4.86 -12.80
N TYR A 56 -4.58 4.26 -13.05
CA TYR A 56 -4.85 2.82 -12.85
C TYR A 56 -3.77 1.89 -13.46
N ASN A 57 -3.43 2.08 -14.74
CA ASN A 57 -2.46 1.23 -15.42
C ASN A 57 -1.03 1.40 -14.89
N ALA A 58 -0.66 2.64 -14.51
CA ALA A 58 0.64 2.91 -13.91
C ALA A 58 0.78 2.22 -12.55
N LEU A 59 -0.27 2.25 -11.72
CA LEU A 59 -0.31 1.52 -10.44
C LEU A 59 -0.22 0.00 -10.66
N ARG A 60 -1.10 -0.55 -11.50
CA ARG A 60 -1.24 -2.00 -11.69
C ARG A 60 -0.02 -2.65 -12.32
N ILE A 61 0.69 -1.95 -13.21
CA ILE A 61 1.78 -2.55 -14.00
C ILE A 61 3.12 -2.00 -13.56
N THR A 62 3.37 -0.72 -13.85
CA THR A 62 4.72 -0.15 -13.72
C THR A 62 5.16 -0.02 -12.26
N LEU A 63 4.31 0.56 -11.41
CA LEU A 63 4.64 0.76 -9.99
C LEU A 63 4.62 -0.56 -9.21
N LEU A 64 3.71 -1.47 -9.53
CA LEU A 64 3.72 -2.82 -8.94
C LEU A 64 5.02 -3.58 -9.27
N GLN A 65 5.47 -3.53 -10.53
CA GLN A 65 6.74 -4.15 -10.92
C GLN A 65 7.94 -3.50 -10.23
N LYS A 66 7.93 -2.18 -10.07
CA LYS A 66 8.99 -1.46 -9.36
C LYS A 66 9.03 -1.84 -7.89
N GLU A 67 7.88 -1.91 -7.23
CA GLU A 67 7.80 -2.32 -5.83
C GLU A 67 8.21 -3.78 -5.63
N ARG A 68 7.83 -4.68 -6.56
CA ARG A 68 8.31 -6.07 -6.54
C ARG A 68 9.83 -6.15 -6.59
N LYS A 69 10.47 -5.41 -7.50
CA LYS A 69 11.95 -5.36 -7.59
C LYS A 69 12.56 -4.79 -6.31
N ASN A 70 11.95 -3.76 -5.73
CA ASN A 70 12.38 -3.19 -4.46
C ASN A 70 12.35 -4.24 -3.34
N LEU A 71 11.24 -4.97 -3.21
CA LEU A 71 11.10 -6.06 -2.24
C LEU A 71 12.06 -7.22 -2.50
N GLU A 72 12.32 -7.58 -3.76
CA GLU A 72 13.27 -8.64 -4.11
C GLU A 72 14.68 -8.33 -3.56
N VAL A 73 15.14 -7.08 -3.66
CA VAL A 73 16.42 -6.64 -3.10
C VAL A 73 16.42 -6.75 -1.57
N HIS A 74 15.36 -6.29 -0.90
CA HIS A 74 15.25 -6.35 0.55
C HIS A 74 15.12 -7.79 1.09
N LEU A 75 14.52 -8.69 0.31
CA LEU A 75 14.35 -10.09 0.67
C LEU A 75 15.58 -10.95 0.30
N GLN A 76 16.54 -10.42 -0.46
CA GLN A 76 17.71 -11.19 -0.87
C GLN A 76 18.50 -11.77 0.31
N PRO A 77 18.79 -11.03 1.40
CA PRO A 77 19.48 -11.58 2.56
C PRO A 77 18.70 -12.73 3.22
N LEU A 78 17.37 -12.64 3.25
CA LEU A 78 16.51 -13.71 3.76
C LEU A 78 16.64 -14.96 2.88
N LYS A 79 16.58 -14.82 1.55
CA LYS A 79 16.73 -15.93 0.60
C LYS A 79 18.12 -16.57 0.67
N ASP A 80 19.17 -15.76 0.81
CA ASP A 80 20.54 -16.26 0.94
C ASP A 80 20.71 -17.09 2.22
N SER A 81 20.01 -16.71 3.31
CA SER A 81 20.02 -17.46 4.57
C SER A 81 19.39 -18.86 4.47
N TRP A 82 18.51 -19.11 3.50
CA TRP A 82 17.83 -20.41 3.34
C TRP A 82 18.80 -21.57 3.08
N LYS A 83 19.91 -21.31 2.37
CA LYS A 83 20.93 -22.33 2.09
C LYS A 83 21.64 -22.82 3.36
N HIS A 84 21.80 -21.94 4.33
CA HIS A 84 22.59 -22.21 5.54
C HIS A 84 21.72 -22.60 6.74
N LYS A 85 20.53 -22.00 6.86
CA LYS A 85 19.63 -22.19 8.00
C LYS A 85 18.40 -23.04 7.68
N GLY A 86 18.23 -23.45 6.42
CA GLY A 86 17.03 -24.11 5.94
C GLY A 86 15.83 -23.18 5.83
N VAL A 87 14.69 -23.72 5.40
CA VAL A 87 13.41 -23.00 5.33
C VAL A 87 12.30 -23.99 5.62
N SER A 88 11.33 -23.60 6.45
CA SER A 88 10.11 -24.36 6.67
C SER A 88 9.02 -23.84 5.74
N ILE A 89 8.35 -24.74 5.02
CA ILE A 89 7.23 -24.40 4.14
C ILE A 89 5.94 -24.83 4.85
N CYS A 90 5.09 -23.86 5.16
CA CYS A 90 3.75 -24.09 5.67
C CYS A 90 2.76 -23.96 4.51
N SER A 91 2.07 -25.04 4.17
CA SER A 91 0.99 -25.04 3.19
C SER A 91 -0.35 -25.15 3.89
N ASP A 92 -1.29 -24.26 3.57
CA ASP A 92 -2.69 -24.40 3.93
C ASP A 92 -3.55 -24.45 2.67
N GLY A 93 -4.77 -24.94 2.79
CA GLY A 93 -5.73 -24.87 1.70
C GLY A 93 -7.15 -24.78 2.21
N TRP A 94 -7.96 -23.93 1.58
CA TRP A 94 -9.40 -23.90 1.81
C TRP A 94 -10.15 -23.73 0.49
N SER A 95 -11.42 -24.10 0.49
CA SER A 95 -12.31 -23.81 -0.63
C SER A 95 -13.08 -22.53 -0.35
N ASN A 96 -13.18 -21.66 -1.35
CA ASN A 96 -14.10 -20.53 -1.24
C ASN A 96 -15.58 -21.02 -1.30
N PRO A 97 -16.58 -20.16 -1.00
CA PRO A 97 -18.00 -20.55 -1.06
C PRO A 97 -18.46 -21.06 -2.43
N HIS A 98 -17.68 -20.82 -3.50
CA HIS A 98 -17.94 -21.27 -4.86
C HIS A 98 -17.13 -22.54 -5.22
N ARG A 99 -16.60 -23.26 -4.21
CA ARG A 99 -15.80 -24.49 -4.34
C ARG A 99 -14.52 -24.35 -5.17
N ARG A 100 -13.98 -23.13 -5.27
CA ARG A 100 -12.65 -22.92 -5.87
C ARG A 100 -11.59 -23.13 -4.79
N PRO A 101 -10.60 -24.01 -5.01
CA PRO A 101 -9.52 -24.21 -4.05
C PRO A 101 -8.62 -22.97 -4.01
N ILE A 102 -8.24 -22.57 -2.80
CA ILE A 102 -7.24 -21.55 -2.50
C ILE A 102 -6.14 -22.26 -1.71
N LEU A 103 -4.90 -22.11 -2.16
CA LEU A 103 -3.70 -22.69 -1.56
C LEU A 103 -2.81 -21.53 -1.09
N ASN A 104 -2.50 -21.43 0.21
CA ASN A 104 -1.40 -20.58 0.63
C ASN A 104 -0.12 -21.38 0.86
N LEU A 105 0.99 -20.74 0.56
CA LEU A 105 2.32 -21.22 0.90
C LEU A 105 3.05 -20.10 1.63
N ILE A 106 3.52 -20.40 2.84
CA ILE A 106 4.34 -19.48 3.65
C ILE A 106 5.70 -20.13 3.83
N ALA A 107 6.76 -19.38 3.52
CA ALA A 107 8.14 -19.78 3.78
C ALA A 107 8.66 -19.06 5.03
N ALA A 108 9.06 -19.83 6.04
CA ALA A 108 9.58 -19.33 7.31
C ALA A 108 11.05 -19.73 7.51
N ASN A 109 11.85 -18.79 8.00
CA ASN A 109 13.25 -18.97 8.36
C ASN A 109 13.52 -18.16 9.65
N GLU A 110 14.44 -18.61 10.50
CA GLU A 110 14.84 -17.93 11.73
C GLU A 110 15.35 -16.49 11.54
N SER A 111 15.73 -16.13 10.31
CA SER A 111 16.18 -14.80 9.89
C SER A 111 15.05 -13.94 9.29
N GLY A 112 13.80 -14.42 9.31
CA GLY A 112 12.64 -13.69 8.84
C GLY A 112 12.43 -12.37 9.61
N PRO A 113 11.61 -11.45 9.09
CA PRO A 113 11.24 -10.26 9.83
C PRO A 113 10.71 -10.68 11.20
N LYS A 114 11.37 -10.23 12.27
CA LYS A 114 10.87 -10.44 13.63
C LYS A 114 9.53 -9.70 13.70
N CYS A 115 8.47 -10.47 13.87
CA CYS A 115 7.14 -9.97 14.17
C CYS A 115 7.16 -9.03 15.37
#